data_AF-A0A1B0GWW6-F1
#
_entry.id   AF-A0A1B0GWW6-F1
#
_cell.length_a   1.000
_cell.length_b   1.000
_cell.length_c   1.000
_cell.angle_alpha   90.00
_cell.angle_beta   90.00
_cell.angle_gamma   90.00
#
_symmetry.space_group_name_H-M   'P 1'
#
loop_
_entity.id
_entity.type
_entity.pdbx_description
1 polymer ?
#
loop_
_entity_poly.entity_id
_entity_poly.type
_entity_poly.pdbx_seq_one_letter_code
_entity_poly.pdbx_strand_id
1 'polypeptide(L)'
;MALENADWSGAADVLVYLADDTVVPLAVENLSSISAHELHRAVREVLQLPDMALEAFALWLVSPLLEVQLKPKHQPYKLGRQWPELLLRFTDASDDDIAMDEPSLQFRRNVFFPKRRELQVHDEEVLRLLYEEAKGNVLTARYPCDLEDCEVLGGLVCRVQLGPYQPGQPAACTVREKLDSFLPAHLCKRGHGLFAAFRGRGAKTGPCEQGLLNAYRQVKEMAGGDSERETTLGSHYRAYLLKCHELPFYGCAFFHGEVDKPTQGFLHRGGRKPVTVAISLEGVHVIDNREKHVLLGLRFQELSWDHTSPEEEEPVLWLEFDGDSEGTPVNKLLRIYSKQAELMSVLIEYCIELSQAAEPALPQESASGPQEAPSPSSAPTQRPKLRRQGSVVCSRIQHLSTIDYVEDGSGIKRVKPKRTTSFFSRQLSSSHGSYTVVQPNDNSPEQG
;
A
#
# COMPACT_ATOMS: atom_id res chain seq x y z
N MET A 1 31.85 -15.99 25.15
CA MET A 1 32.19 -17.17 25.97
C MET A 1 31.53 -16.97 27.32
N ALA A 2 30.34 -17.57 27.48
CA ALA A 2 29.58 -17.80 28.71
C ALA A 2 28.26 -18.44 28.27
N LEU A 3 28.35 -19.65 27.73
CA LEU A 3 27.22 -20.56 27.58
C LEU A 3 27.46 -21.63 28.63
N GLU A 4 26.81 -21.53 29.77
CA GLU A 4 26.65 -22.67 30.65
C GLU A 4 25.38 -22.48 31.51
N ASN A 5 24.51 -23.48 31.41
CA ASN A 5 23.33 -23.75 32.23
C ASN A 5 22.06 -22.95 31.89
N ALA A 6 21.43 -23.34 30.78
CA ALA A 6 19.97 -23.36 30.67
C ALA A 6 19.54 -24.79 30.34
N ASP A 7 18.70 -25.34 31.22
CA ASP A 7 18.10 -26.66 31.16
C ASP A 7 17.09 -26.70 29.99
N TRP A 8 17.45 -27.31 28.86
CA TRP A 8 16.60 -27.43 27.67
C TRP A 8 15.59 -28.56 27.83
N SER A 9 14.67 -28.44 28.78
CA SER A 9 13.48 -29.30 28.85
C SER A 9 12.36 -28.73 27.97
N GLY A 10 12.51 -28.90 26.65
CA GLY A 10 11.51 -28.59 25.62
C GLY A 10 12.00 -27.58 24.59
N ALA A 11 12.76 -28.03 23.58
CA ALA A 11 13.08 -27.19 22.43
C ALA A 11 11.79 -26.84 21.67
N ALA A 12 11.54 -25.57 21.40
CA ALA A 12 10.40 -25.16 20.58
C ALA A 12 10.58 -25.66 19.14
N ASP A 13 9.53 -26.26 18.57
CA ASP A 13 9.54 -26.81 17.22
C ASP A 13 9.24 -25.74 16.16
N VAL A 14 8.49 -24.70 16.55
CA VAL A 14 8.09 -23.58 15.67
C VAL A 14 8.26 -22.25 16.41
N LEU A 15 8.79 -21.27 15.70
CA LEU A 15 8.86 -19.88 16.15
C LEU A 15 7.89 -19.04 15.29
N VAL A 16 6.96 -18.35 15.94
CA VAL A 16 6.07 -17.39 15.28
C VAL A 16 6.45 -15.98 15.73
N TYR A 17 6.79 -15.12 14.79
CA TYR A 17 7.19 -13.74 15.06
C TYR A 17 5.97 -12.82 15.11
N LEU A 18 5.96 -11.89 16.07
CA LEU A 18 4.98 -10.80 16.15
C LEU A 18 5.55 -9.56 15.44
N ALA A 19 4.71 -8.54 15.23
CA ALA A 19 5.10 -7.34 14.50
C ALA A 19 6.13 -6.45 15.22
N ASP A 20 6.35 -6.65 16.51
CA ASP A 20 7.38 -6.01 17.34
C ASP A 20 8.66 -6.86 17.47
N ASP A 21 8.84 -7.84 16.58
CA ASP A 21 9.94 -8.81 16.54
C ASP A 21 10.02 -9.76 17.76
N THR A 22 9.03 -9.72 18.66
CA THR A 22 8.91 -10.71 19.72
C THR A 22 8.52 -12.07 19.15
N VAL A 23 8.89 -13.14 19.85
CA VAL A 23 8.74 -14.52 19.35
C VAL A 23 7.82 -15.31 20.27
N VAL A 24 6.86 -16.03 19.66
CA VAL A 24 5.99 -16.99 20.32
C VAL A 24 6.50 -18.41 19.99
N PRO A 25 7.23 -19.07 20.92
CA PRO A 25 7.66 -20.44 20.73
C PRO A 25 6.50 -21.40 20.91
N LEU A 26 6.36 -22.36 19.99
CA LEU A 26 5.33 -23.40 20.03
C LEU A 26 5.98 -24.78 19.97
N ALA A 27 5.55 -25.67 20.88
CA ALA A 27 5.78 -27.10 20.76
C ALA A 27 4.62 -27.70 19.94
N VAL A 28 4.93 -28.45 18.89
CA VAL A 28 3.90 -28.96 17.98
C VAL A 28 4.07 -30.44 17.68
N GLU A 29 2.96 -31.16 17.70
CA GLU A 29 2.94 -32.54 17.25
C GLU A 29 3.02 -32.58 15.72
N ASN A 30 4.07 -33.20 15.18
CA ASN A 30 4.30 -33.39 13.75
C ASN A 30 4.30 -32.09 12.92
N LEU A 31 5.40 -31.35 13.02
CA LEU A 31 5.71 -30.11 12.29
C LEU A 31 5.36 -30.15 10.79
N SER A 32 5.54 -31.30 10.13
CA SER A 32 5.34 -31.42 8.68
C SER A 32 3.86 -31.42 8.24
N SER A 33 2.95 -31.77 9.14
CA SER A 33 1.52 -31.92 8.85
C SER A 33 0.64 -30.83 9.45
N ILE A 34 1.14 -30.10 10.45
CA ILE A 34 0.35 -29.08 11.15
C ILE A 34 -0.14 -28.00 10.19
N SER A 35 -1.43 -27.68 10.28
CA SER A 35 -2.03 -26.64 9.45
C SER A 35 -1.81 -25.24 10.02
N ALA A 36 -1.90 -24.23 9.16
CA ALA A 36 -1.87 -22.83 9.58
C ALA A 36 -3.01 -22.51 10.56
N HIS A 37 -4.18 -23.14 10.41
CA HIS A 37 -5.30 -22.99 11.36
C HIS A 37 -4.97 -23.51 12.77
N GLU A 38 -4.33 -24.68 12.87
CA GLU A 38 -3.93 -25.25 14.16
C GLU A 38 -2.86 -24.40 14.83
N LEU A 39 -1.83 -23.98 14.08
CA LEU A 39 -0.80 -23.07 14.58
C LEU A 39 -1.39 -21.73 15.01
N HIS A 40 -2.32 -21.16 14.24
CA HIS A 40 -2.99 -19.91 14.59
C HIS A 40 -3.73 -20.04 15.93
N ARG A 41 -4.48 -21.14 16.15
CA ARG A 41 -5.13 -21.39 17.44
C ARG A 41 -4.13 -21.51 18.58
N ALA A 42 -3.01 -22.20 18.37
CA ALA A 42 -1.96 -22.33 19.37
C ALA A 42 -1.33 -20.97 19.74
N VAL A 43 -1.03 -20.11 18.75
CA VAL A 43 -0.55 -18.73 19.00
C VAL A 43 -1.56 -17.95 19.83
N ARG A 44 -2.85 -17.99 19.47
CA ARG A 44 -3.93 -17.33 20.21
C ARG A 44 -3.98 -17.78 21.67
N GLU A 45 -3.88 -19.09 21.92
CA GLU A 45 -3.94 -19.68 23.25
C GLU A 45 -2.74 -19.27 24.11
N VAL A 46 -1.52 -19.33 23.55
CA VAL A 46 -0.30 -18.90 24.26
C VAL A 46 -0.34 -17.41 24.60
N LEU A 47 -0.84 -16.57 23.68
CA LEU A 47 -1.01 -15.14 23.90
C LEU A 47 -2.28 -14.78 24.70
N GLN A 48 -3.10 -15.77 25.07
CA GLN A 48 -4.37 -15.59 25.80
C GLN A 48 -5.34 -14.59 25.12
N LEU A 49 -5.32 -14.55 23.79
CA LEU A 49 -6.14 -13.61 23.02
C LEU A 49 -7.61 -14.07 22.93
N PRO A 50 -8.58 -13.14 22.90
CA PRO A 50 -10.00 -13.46 22.75
C PRO A 50 -10.32 -14.08 21.38
N ASP A 51 -11.48 -14.73 21.26
CA ASP A 51 -11.87 -15.42 20.02
C ASP A 51 -11.89 -14.52 18.77
N MET A 52 -12.16 -13.22 18.94
CA MET A 52 -12.12 -12.28 17.83
C MET A 52 -10.74 -12.16 17.17
N ALA A 53 -9.66 -12.53 17.88
CA ALA A 53 -8.31 -12.55 17.34
C ALA A 53 -8.15 -13.54 16.19
N LEU A 54 -8.96 -14.63 16.15
CA LEU A 54 -9.00 -15.57 15.03
C LEU A 54 -9.47 -14.92 13.73
N GLU A 55 -10.23 -13.83 13.83
CA GLU A 55 -10.68 -13.05 12.69
C GLU A 55 -9.74 -11.87 12.39
N ALA A 56 -9.20 -11.24 13.44
CA ALA A 56 -8.36 -10.05 13.36
C ALA A 56 -6.95 -10.33 12.81
N PHE A 57 -6.42 -11.54 13.05
CA PHE A 57 -5.07 -11.92 12.67
C PHE A 57 -5.04 -13.17 11.78
N ALA A 58 -3.90 -13.37 11.13
CA ALA A 58 -3.60 -14.52 10.30
C ALA A 58 -2.10 -14.85 10.40
N LEU A 59 -1.73 -16.05 9.96
CA LEU A 59 -0.33 -16.41 9.77
C LEU A 59 0.13 -16.01 8.38
N TRP A 60 1.35 -15.49 8.29
CA TRP A 60 1.99 -15.05 7.06
C TRP A 60 3.38 -15.66 6.95
N LEU A 61 3.80 -15.98 5.71
CA LEU A 61 5.22 -16.15 5.39
C LEU A 61 5.74 -14.85 4.82
N VAL A 62 6.80 -14.31 5.42
CA VAL A 62 7.30 -12.96 5.13
C VAL A 62 8.82 -12.99 4.97
N SER A 63 9.28 -12.44 3.87
CA SER A 63 10.69 -12.17 3.56
C SER A 63 10.82 -10.77 2.92
N PRO A 64 12.03 -10.24 2.72
CA PRO A 64 12.25 -9.05 1.89
C PRO A 64 11.71 -9.14 0.46
N LEU A 65 11.61 -10.34 -0.14
CA LEU A 65 11.24 -10.52 -1.55
C LEU A 65 9.74 -10.76 -1.77
N LEU A 66 9.08 -11.46 -0.84
CA LEU A 66 7.69 -11.89 -0.95
C LEU A 66 7.01 -11.99 0.41
N GLU A 67 5.72 -11.62 0.46
CA GLU A 67 4.84 -11.73 1.61
C GLU A 67 3.55 -12.47 1.22
N VAL A 68 3.18 -13.51 1.97
CA VAL A 68 2.00 -14.34 1.65
C VAL A 68 1.20 -14.66 2.91
N GLN A 69 -0.07 -14.22 2.95
CA GLN A 69 -1.02 -14.67 3.97
C GLN A 69 -1.39 -16.14 3.72
N LEU A 70 -1.29 -16.97 4.76
CA LEU A 70 -1.59 -18.39 4.67
C LEU A 70 -3.10 -18.64 4.76
N LYS A 71 -3.59 -19.57 3.93
CA LYS A 71 -4.95 -20.10 4.05
C LYS A 71 -5.00 -21.11 5.21
N PRO A 72 -6.16 -21.30 5.88
CA PRO A 72 -6.29 -22.20 7.04
C PRO A 72 -5.74 -23.62 6.82
N LYS A 73 -5.88 -24.16 5.60
CA LYS A 73 -5.45 -25.53 5.23
C LYS A 73 -3.98 -25.64 4.81
N HIS A 74 -3.28 -24.52 4.63
CA HIS A 74 -1.87 -24.55 4.26
C HIS A 74 -1.04 -25.16 5.39
N GLN A 75 0.07 -25.80 5.02
CA GLN A 75 1.05 -26.38 5.96
C GLN A 75 2.31 -25.51 5.92
N PRO A 76 2.56 -24.63 6.92
CA PRO A 76 3.62 -23.63 6.85
C PRO A 76 5.01 -24.22 6.61
N TYR A 77 5.32 -25.36 7.24
CA TYR A 77 6.59 -26.06 7.04
C TYR A 77 6.82 -26.44 5.57
N LYS A 78 5.81 -26.99 4.89
CA LYS A 78 5.92 -27.39 3.48
C LYS A 78 6.08 -26.19 2.56
N LEU A 79 5.34 -25.11 2.82
CA LEU A 79 5.47 -23.88 2.05
C LEU A 79 6.83 -23.21 2.25
N GLY A 80 7.37 -23.20 3.47
CA GLY A 80 8.72 -22.71 3.72
C GLY A 80 9.79 -23.52 2.97
N ARG A 81 9.60 -24.84 2.83
CA ARG A 81 10.48 -25.68 2.01
C ARG A 81 10.37 -25.43 0.50
N GLN A 82 9.25 -24.87 0.04
CA GLN A 82 8.99 -24.51 -1.35
C GLN A 82 9.26 -23.03 -1.63
N TRP A 83 9.87 -22.32 -0.68
CA TRP A 83 10.06 -20.88 -0.79
C TRP A 83 10.88 -20.47 -2.00
N PRO A 84 12.01 -21.13 -2.35
CA PRO A 84 12.76 -20.78 -3.55
C PRO A 84 11.93 -20.90 -4.84
N GLU A 85 11.09 -21.93 -4.96
CA GLU A 85 10.20 -22.11 -6.10
C GLU A 85 9.10 -21.04 -6.18
N LEU A 86 8.59 -20.60 -5.01
CA LEU A 86 7.64 -19.48 -4.94
C LEU A 86 8.31 -18.17 -5.36
N LEU A 87 9.53 -17.90 -4.91
CA LEU A 87 10.28 -16.70 -5.28
C LEU A 87 10.59 -16.68 -6.79
N LEU A 88 11.00 -17.80 -7.37
CA LEU A 88 11.24 -17.92 -8.80
C LEU A 88 9.97 -17.61 -9.62
N ARG A 89 8.81 -18.06 -9.13
CA ARG A 89 7.50 -17.82 -9.78
C ARG A 89 7.03 -16.37 -9.66
N PHE A 90 7.18 -15.77 -8.47
CA PHE A 90 6.50 -14.52 -8.12
C PHE A 90 7.42 -13.29 -7.99
N THR A 91 8.71 -13.42 -8.30
CA THR A 91 9.66 -12.31 -8.21
C THR A 91 10.65 -12.29 -9.37
N ASP A 92 11.27 -11.13 -9.59
CA ASP A 92 12.40 -10.92 -10.51
C ASP A 92 13.74 -10.85 -9.76
N ALA A 93 13.81 -11.45 -8.57
CA ALA A 93 15.03 -11.53 -7.78
C ALA A 93 16.10 -12.38 -8.49
N SER A 94 17.37 -12.10 -8.21
CA SER A 94 18.47 -12.89 -8.76
C SER A 94 18.54 -14.28 -8.11
N ASP A 95 19.13 -15.26 -8.79
CA ASP A 95 19.32 -16.61 -8.23
C ASP A 95 20.08 -16.58 -6.89
N ASP A 96 21.05 -15.66 -6.75
CA ASP A 96 21.80 -15.45 -5.51
C ASP A 96 20.89 -14.90 -4.39
N ASP A 97 20.04 -13.92 -4.69
CA ASP A 97 19.08 -13.37 -3.71
C ASP A 97 18.07 -14.45 -3.30
N ILE A 98 17.55 -15.23 -4.25
CA ILE A 98 16.60 -16.33 -3.98
C ILE A 98 17.23 -17.41 -3.11
N ALA A 99 18.49 -17.77 -3.35
CA ALA A 99 19.20 -18.79 -2.58
C ALA A 99 19.49 -18.38 -1.13
N MET A 100 19.54 -17.08 -0.86
CA MET A 100 19.84 -16.52 0.46
C MET A 100 18.58 -16.09 1.24
N ASP A 101 17.42 -16.07 0.59
CA ASP A 101 16.17 -15.60 1.19
C ASP A 101 15.42 -16.74 1.90
N GLU A 102 15.07 -16.50 3.16
CA GLU A 102 14.29 -17.43 3.98
C GLU A 102 13.06 -16.72 4.56
N PRO A 103 11.86 -17.33 4.51
CA PRO A 103 10.67 -16.71 5.05
C PRO A 103 10.59 -16.91 6.57
N SER A 104 10.19 -15.85 7.26
CA SER A 104 9.75 -15.93 8.65
C SER A 104 8.24 -16.20 8.73
N LEU A 105 7.82 -17.03 9.69
CA LEU A 105 6.41 -17.23 10.01
C LEU A 105 5.95 -16.14 10.98
N GLN A 106 5.03 -15.28 10.54
CA GLN A 106 4.60 -14.11 11.30
C GLN A 106 3.11 -14.17 11.64
N PHE A 107 2.74 -13.68 12.83
CA PHE A 107 1.38 -13.44 13.26
C PHE A 107 1.02 -11.97 13.03
N ARG A 108 0.20 -11.70 12.03
CA ARG A 108 -0.07 -10.33 11.55
C ARG A 108 -1.55 -10.11 11.32
N ARG A 109 -1.95 -8.86 11.14
CA ARG A 109 -3.31 -8.47 10.78
C ARG A 109 -3.79 -9.28 9.58
N ASN A 110 -5.00 -9.82 9.68
CA ASN A 110 -5.66 -10.47 8.57
C ASN A 110 -6.10 -9.41 7.56
N VAL A 111 -5.68 -9.55 6.29
CA VAL A 111 -6.06 -8.60 5.21
C VAL A 111 -7.58 -8.51 5.04
N PHE A 112 -8.31 -9.58 5.42
CA PHE A 112 -9.77 -9.66 5.36
C PHE A 112 -10.47 -9.20 6.64
N PHE A 113 -9.76 -8.66 7.62
CA PHE A 113 -10.40 -8.09 8.81
C PHE A 113 -10.93 -6.67 8.52
N PRO A 114 -12.25 -6.42 8.59
CA PRO A 114 -12.79 -5.12 8.22
C PRO A 114 -12.46 -4.03 9.25
N LYS A 115 -12.05 -2.83 8.80
CA LYS A 115 -11.83 -1.66 9.68
C LYS A 115 -13.02 -1.40 10.61
N ARG A 116 -14.26 -1.55 10.11
CA ARG A 116 -15.50 -1.40 10.91
C ARG A 116 -15.57 -2.34 12.12
N ARG A 117 -15.02 -3.56 12.02
CA ARG A 117 -14.98 -4.51 13.14
C ARG A 117 -13.81 -4.23 14.05
N GLU A 118 -12.69 -3.78 13.48
CA GLU A 118 -11.53 -3.33 14.24
C GLU A 118 -11.88 -2.16 15.19
N LEU A 119 -12.75 -1.24 14.76
CA LEU A 119 -13.28 -0.16 15.61
C LEU A 119 -14.03 -0.66 16.87
N GLN A 120 -14.51 -1.91 16.85
CA GLN A 120 -15.23 -2.55 17.96
C GLN A 120 -14.30 -3.32 18.90
N VAL A 121 -12.99 -3.38 18.60
CA VAL A 121 -12.01 -4.07 19.45
C VAL A 121 -11.75 -3.23 20.70
N HIS A 122 -11.98 -3.81 21.87
CA HIS A 122 -11.69 -3.20 23.18
C HIS A 122 -10.55 -3.88 23.94
N ASP A 123 -10.18 -5.09 23.53
CA ASP A 123 -9.12 -5.87 24.16
C ASP A 123 -7.75 -5.19 23.96
N GLU A 124 -7.02 -4.97 25.05
CA GLU A 124 -5.78 -4.19 25.03
C GLU A 124 -4.67 -4.91 24.26
N GLU A 125 -4.54 -6.23 24.38
CA GLU A 125 -3.51 -7.00 23.67
C GLU A 125 -3.79 -7.07 22.16
N VAL A 126 -5.04 -7.27 21.75
CA VAL A 126 -5.41 -7.18 20.32
C VAL A 126 -5.09 -5.79 19.77
N LEU A 127 -5.43 -4.72 20.50
CA LEU A 127 -5.10 -3.36 20.10
C LEU A 127 -3.59 -3.13 20.04
N ARG A 128 -2.82 -3.66 21.00
CA ARG A 128 -1.36 -3.57 21.04
C ARG A 128 -0.74 -4.21 19.81
N LEU A 129 -1.14 -5.44 19.46
CA LEU A 129 -0.61 -6.16 18.29
C LEU A 129 -0.91 -5.43 16.97
N LEU A 130 -2.14 -4.93 16.79
CA LEU A 130 -2.50 -4.11 15.62
C LEU A 130 -1.70 -2.80 15.59
N TYR A 131 -1.52 -2.16 16.75
CA TYR A 131 -0.73 -0.94 16.90
C TYR A 131 0.74 -1.16 16.54
N GLU A 132 1.36 -2.24 17.04
CA GLU A 132 2.76 -2.56 16.77
C GLU A 132 3.00 -2.77 15.26
N GLU A 133 2.10 -3.49 14.58
CA GLU A 133 2.18 -3.62 13.12
C GLU A 133 1.98 -2.29 12.40
N ALA A 134 0.99 -1.49 12.80
CA ALA A 134 0.75 -0.17 12.21
C ALA A 134 1.97 0.75 12.38
N LYS A 135 2.56 0.76 13.58
CA LYS A 135 3.77 1.53 13.93
C LYS A 135 4.95 1.10 13.06
N GLY A 136 5.22 -0.19 12.93
CA GLY A 136 6.28 -0.70 12.07
C GLY A 136 6.11 -0.25 10.62
N ASN A 137 4.90 -0.33 10.07
CA ASN A 137 4.60 0.11 8.70
C ASN A 137 4.80 1.63 8.50
N VAL A 138 4.50 2.46 9.51
CA VAL A 138 4.77 3.91 9.46
C VAL A 138 6.26 4.19 9.53
N LEU A 139 6.99 3.61 10.50
CA LEU A 139 8.42 3.87 10.72
C LEU A 139 9.29 3.43 9.52
N THR A 140 8.92 2.34 8.87
CA THR A 140 9.57 1.84 7.64
C THR A 140 9.15 2.62 6.38
N ALA A 141 8.26 3.61 6.51
CA ALA A 141 7.64 4.36 5.41
C ALA A 141 6.94 3.45 4.38
N ARG A 142 6.46 2.28 4.81
CA ARG A 142 5.53 1.44 4.04
C ARG A 142 4.16 2.08 3.96
N TYR A 143 3.79 2.85 4.98
CA TYR A 143 2.65 3.76 5.00
C TYR A 143 3.15 5.19 4.70
N PRO A 144 2.96 5.68 3.45
CA PRO A 144 3.19 7.09 3.11
C PRO A 144 2.40 8.04 4.00
N CYS A 145 3.08 8.85 4.79
CA CYS A 145 2.44 9.85 5.64
C CYS A 145 3.08 11.22 5.40
N ASP A 146 2.27 12.27 5.41
CA ASP A 146 2.80 13.63 5.43
C ASP A 146 3.48 13.90 6.79
N LEU A 147 4.33 14.93 6.84
CA LEU A 147 5.10 15.25 8.04
C LEU A 147 4.20 15.46 9.27
N GLU A 148 3.09 16.18 9.12
CA GLU A 148 2.14 16.45 10.21
C GLU A 148 1.53 15.17 10.77
N ASP A 149 1.13 14.24 9.90
CA ASP A 149 0.60 12.94 10.32
C ASP A 149 1.68 12.10 11.03
N CYS A 150 2.93 12.14 10.54
CA CYS A 150 4.04 11.48 11.21
C CYS A 150 4.28 12.04 12.61
N GLU A 151 4.20 13.37 12.79
CA GLU A 151 4.38 14.02 14.09
C GLU A 151 3.25 13.63 15.06
N VAL A 152 1.99 13.60 14.60
CA VAL A 152 0.84 13.17 15.42
C VAL A 152 0.99 11.70 15.85
N LEU A 153 1.29 10.80 14.91
CA LEU A 153 1.50 9.38 15.18
C LEU A 153 2.70 9.18 16.11
N GLY A 154 3.82 9.87 15.86
CA GLY A 154 5.00 9.83 16.71
C GLY A 154 4.74 10.35 18.12
N GLY A 155 3.91 11.40 18.27
CA GLY A 155 3.51 11.91 19.58
C GLY A 155 2.76 10.89 20.41
N LEU A 156 1.90 10.08 19.78
CA LEU A 156 1.22 8.95 20.42
C LEU A 156 2.21 7.85 20.82
N VAL A 157 3.20 7.55 19.98
CA VAL A 157 4.26 6.57 20.31
C VAL A 157 5.09 7.06 21.50
N CYS A 158 5.45 8.36 21.55
CA CYS A 158 6.07 8.97 22.72
C CYS A 158 5.21 8.76 23.97
N ARG A 159 3.88 8.98 23.89
CA ARG A 159 2.97 8.80 25.03
C ARG A 159 2.89 7.36 25.52
N VAL A 160 2.95 6.39 24.61
CA VAL A 160 2.98 4.96 24.93
C VAL A 160 4.30 4.56 25.58
N GLN A 161 5.44 4.99 25.02
CA GLN A 161 6.77 4.52 25.46
C GLN A 161 7.35 5.32 26.64
N LEU A 162 7.03 6.61 26.73
CA LEU A 162 7.62 7.54 27.70
C LEU A 162 6.63 7.98 28.79
N GLY A 163 5.35 7.59 28.67
CA GLY A 163 4.28 8.03 29.58
C GLY A 163 3.80 9.46 29.28
N PRO A 164 3.08 10.11 30.21
CA PRO A 164 2.62 11.49 30.05
C PRO A 164 3.77 12.47 29.83
N TYR A 165 3.54 13.50 29.00
CA TYR A 165 4.55 14.54 28.80
C TYR A 165 4.81 15.30 30.11
N GLN A 166 6.07 15.27 30.57
CA GLN A 166 6.53 16.07 31.69
C GLN A 166 7.37 17.25 31.19
N PRO A 167 6.99 18.50 31.47
CA PRO A 167 7.73 19.67 31.00
C PRO A 167 9.13 19.74 31.65
N GLY A 168 10.18 19.66 30.83
CA GLY A 168 11.58 19.79 31.26
C GLY A 168 12.60 19.33 30.21
N GLN A 169 13.90 19.54 30.46
CA GLN A 169 15.00 19.07 29.59
C GLN A 169 15.07 17.53 29.39
N PRO A 170 14.72 16.66 30.36
CA PRO A 170 14.83 15.22 30.19
C PRO A 170 14.01 14.67 29.01
N ALA A 171 12.75 15.08 28.87
CA ALA A 171 11.88 14.59 27.80
C ALA A 171 12.39 14.96 26.40
N ALA A 172 12.90 16.19 26.21
CA ALA A 172 13.47 16.62 24.94
C ALA A 172 14.75 15.82 24.59
N CYS A 173 15.63 15.58 25.57
CA CYS A 173 16.82 14.75 25.35
C CYS A 173 16.45 13.31 24.98
N THR A 174 15.52 12.68 25.69
CA THR A 174 15.09 11.30 25.41
C THR A 174 14.43 11.17 24.04
N VAL A 175 13.55 12.11 23.66
CA VAL A 175 12.91 12.11 22.33
C VAL A 175 13.96 12.21 21.22
N ARG A 176 14.96 13.07 21.41
CA ARG A 176 16.06 13.24 20.45
C ARG A 176 16.93 11.99 20.32
N GLU A 177 17.18 11.28 21.41
CA GLU A 177 18.00 10.06 21.42
C GLU A 177 17.32 8.87 20.74
N LYS A 178 15.98 8.83 20.75
CA LYS A 178 15.17 7.73 20.21
C LYS A 178 14.31 8.15 19.02
N LEU A 179 14.73 9.17 18.27
CA LEU A 179 13.90 9.80 17.23
C LEU A 179 13.42 8.82 16.15
N ASP A 180 14.26 7.84 15.79
CA ASP A 180 14.00 6.76 14.84
C ASP A 180 12.97 5.73 15.34
N SER A 181 12.70 5.67 16.65
CA SER A 181 11.61 4.88 17.21
C SER A 181 10.24 5.59 17.15
N PHE A 182 10.23 6.89 16.84
CA PHE A 182 9.02 7.73 16.84
C PHE A 182 8.65 8.24 15.44
N LEU A 183 9.64 8.43 14.56
CA LEU A 183 9.43 8.99 13.22
C LEU A 183 10.08 8.10 12.15
N PRO A 184 9.53 8.11 10.92
CA PRO A 184 10.14 7.43 9.78
C PRO A 184 11.61 7.81 9.56
N ALA A 185 12.44 6.83 9.23
CA ALA A 185 13.90 7.01 9.13
C ALA A 185 14.34 8.13 8.17
N HIS A 186 13.55 8.42 7.13
CA HIS A 186 13.83 9.50 6.18
C HIS A 186 13.65 10.91 6.78
N LEU A 187 12.84 11.07 7.83
CA LEU A 187 12.64 12.31 8.56
C LEU A 187 13.68 12.52 9.68
N CYS A 188 14.29 11.43 10.16
CA CYS A 188 15.30 11.47 11.22
C CYS A 188 16.68 11.96 10.73
N LYS A 189 16.92 11.95 9.41
CA LYS A 189 18.22 12.35 8.84
C LYS A 189 18.49 13.83 9.06
N ARG A 190 19.48 14.14 9.90
CA ARG A 190 20.13 15.47 9.91
C ARG A 190 20.73 15.71 8.53
N GLY A 191 20.52 16.88 7.96
CA GLY A 191 21.19 17.27 6.72
C GLY A 191 22.70 17.19 6.87
N HIS A 192 23.31 16.08 6.43
CA HIS A 192 24.77 15.88 6.38
C HIS A 192 25.36 16.62 5.16
N GLY A 193 24.98 17.88 4.96
CA GLY A 193 25.68 18.74 4.03
C GLY A 193 27.03 19.13 4.61
N LEU A 194 28.06 19.23 3.76
CA LEU A 194 29.42 19.68 4.07
C LEU A 194 29.49 21.06 4.77
N PHE A 195 28.37 21.77 4.89
CA PHE A 195 28.24 23.05 5.60
C PHE A 195 27.74 22.94 7.05
N ALA A 196 27.37 21.74 7.53
CA ALA A 196 26.93 21.55 8.92
C ALA A 196 28.06 21.79 9.95
N ALA A 197 29.31 21.56 9.55
CA ALA A 197 30.49 21.81 10.39
C ALA A 197 30.80 23.32 10.59
N PHE A 198 30.25 24.19 9.73
CA PHE A 198 30.47 25.64 9.83
C PHE A 198 29.40 26.38 10.65
N ARG A 199 28.33 25.69 11.09
CA ARG A 199 27.39 26.24 12.07
C ARG A 199 27.82 25.81 13.47
N GLY A 200 28.58 26.70 14.10
CA GLY A 200 29.15 26.51 15.43
C GLY A 200 28.15 26.05 16.51
N ARG A 201 28.72 25.38 17.51
CA ARG A 201 28.15 24.94 18.79
C ARG A 201 26.79 25.58 19.14
N GLY A 202 25.74 24.88 18.76
CA GLY A 202 24.38 25.08 19.22
C GLY A 202 23.57 23.90 18.74
N ALA A 203 23.25 22.96 19.64
CA ALA A 203 22.37 21.85 19.35
C ALA A 203 20.94 22.37 19.13
N LYS A 204 20.70 23.02 17.99
CA LYS A 204 19.35 23.43 17.59
C LYS A 204 18.57 22.16 17.27
N THR A 205 17.43 22.01 17.94
CA THR A 205 16.44 20.97 17.66
C THR A 205 16.02 21.08 16.21
N GLY A 206 15.96 19.94 15.49
CA GLY A 206 15.51 19.94 14.10
C GLY A 206 14.02 20.31 14.02
N PRO A 207 13.51 20.83 12.88
CA PRO A 207 12.08 21.11 12.72
C PRO A 207 11.18 19.92 13.07
N CYS A 208 11.52 18.71 12.61
CA CYS A 208 10.78 17.48 12.93
C CYS A 208 10.83 17.09 14.41
N GLU A 209 11.96 17.30 15.10
CA GLU A 209 12.09 17.05 16.54
C GLU A 209 11.18 17.99 17.34
N GLN A 210 11.13 19.26 16.94
CA GLN A 210 10.27 20.25 17.58
C GLN A 210 8.78 19.97 17.32
N GLY A 211 8.42 19.60 16.08
CA GLY A 211 7.06 19.21 15.72
C GLY A 211 6.60 17.98 16.50
N LEU A 212 7.43 16.94 16.58
CA LEU A 212 7.18 15.76 17.41
C LEU A 212 6.99 16.11 18.90
N LEU A 213 7.85 16.95 19.47
CA LEU A 213 7.71 17.40 20.86
C LEU A 213 6.41 18.18 21.08
N ASN A 214 6.00 18.99 20.10
CA ASN A 214 4.73 19.70 20.17
C ASN A 214 3.55 18.73 20.08
N ALA A 215 3.62 17.72 19.23
CA ALA A 215 2.59 16.69 19.11
C ALA A 215 2.48 15.86 20.39
N TYR A 216 3.61 15.42 20.95
CA TYR A 216 3.65 14.68 22.22
C TYR A 216 3.02 15.48 23.38
N ARG A 217 3.29 16.79 23.47
CA ARG A 217 2.61 17.68 24.45
C ARG A 217 1.10 17.78 24.27
N GLN A 218 0.62 17.64 23.05
CA GLN A 218 -0.80 17.79 22.69
C GLN A 218 -1.59 16.50 22.86
N VAL A 219 -0.93 15.36 23.07
CA VAL A 219 -1.63 14.11 23.38
C VAL A 219 -2.37 14.30 24.71
N LYS A 220 -3.69 14.47 24.61
CA LYS A 220 -4.56 14.79 25.74
C LYS A 220 -4.57 13.65 26.74
N GLU A 221 -4.43 13.98 28.02
CA GLU A 221 -4.90 13.11 29.09
C GLU A 221 -6.44 13.15 29.07
N MET A 222 -7.10 12.00 28.94
CA MET A 222 -8.53 11.88 29.18
C MET A 222 -8.75 11.96 30.70
N ALA A 223 -8.66 13.16 31.25
CA ALA A 223 -8.86 13.39 32.67
C ALA A 223 -10.36 13.33 33.04
N GLY A 224 -10.71 12.35 33.86
CA GLY A 224 -11.65 12.49 34.98
C GLY A 224 -13.14 12.57 34.66
N GLY A 225 -13.79 11.39 34.67
CA GLY A 225 -15.21 11.25 34.96
C GLY A 225 -15.46 9.95 35.73
N ASP A 226 -15.54 10.04 37.07
CA ASP A 226 -16.12 9.12 38.07
C ASP A 226 -16.12 7.59 37.85
N SER A 227 -15.14 7.05 37.13
CA SER A 227 -14.68 5.68 37.32
C SER A 227 -13.17 5.65 37.16
N GLU A 228 -12.45 5.19 38.18
CA GLU A 228 -11.01 4.94 38.21
C GLU A 228 -10.59 3.96 37.10
N ARG A 229 -10.50 4.44 35.87
CA ARG A 229 -9.67 3.85 34.83
C ARG A 229 -8.65 4.90 34.48
N GLU A 230 -7.50 4.80 35.15
CA GLU A 230 -6.22 5.22 34.61
C GLU A 230 -6.24 5.03 33.08
N THR A 231 -5.95 6.07 32.30
CA THR A 231 -6.05 6.04 30.83
C THR A 231 -5.21 4.87 30.31
N THR A 232 -5.85 3.73 30.04
CA THR A 232 -5.21 2.45 29.74
C THR A 232 -4.37 2.57 28.47
N LEU A 233 -3.28 1.81 28.34
CA LEU A 233 -2.46 1.80 27.12
C LEU A 233 -3.33 1.53 25.88
N GLY A 234 -4.39 0.73 26.03
CA GLY A 234 -5.41 0.48 25.02
C GLY A 234 -6.04 1.73 24.38
N SER A 235 -6.25 2.83 25.12
CA SER A 235 -6.83 4.05 24.51
C SER A 235 -5.84 4.76 23.57
N HIS A 236 -4.55 4.70 23.88
CA HIS A 236 -3.49 5.27 23.05
C HIS A 236 -3.24 4.41 21.81
N TYR A 237 -3.25 3.08 21.95
CA TYR A 237 -3.24 2.16 20.81
C TYR A 237 -4.42 2.43 19.88
N ARG A 238 -5.62 2.56 20.43
CA ARG A 238 -6.81 2.92 19.65
C ARG A 238 -6.68 4.26 18.96
N ALA A 239 -6.19 5.30 19.65
CA ALA A 239 -6.01 6.62 19.04
C ALA A 239 -5.01 6.57 17.85
N TYR A 240 -3.94 5.78 17.98
CA TYR A 240 -2.98 5.57 16.90
C TYR A 240 -3.63 4.84 15.71
N LEU A 241 -4.36 3.76 15.98
CA LEU A 241 -5.06 2.97 14.96
C LEU A 241 -6.13 3.80 14.25
N LEU A 242 -6.90 4.61 14.98
CA LEU A 242 -7.90 5.53 14.41
C LEU A 242 -7.25 6.51 13.43
N LYS A 243 -6.08 7.07 13.78
CA LYS A 243 -5.34 7.93 12.87
C LYS A 243 -4.83 7.15 11.65
N CYS A 244 -4.37 5.92 11.83
CA CYS A 244 -4.00 5.05 10.72
C CYS A 244 -5.19 4.64 9.83
N HIS A 245 -6.42 4.54 10.35
CA HIS A 245 -7.61 4.21 9.54
C HIS A 245 -7.94 5.27 8.50
N GLU A 246 -7.51 6.53 8.72
CA GLU A 246 -7.59 7.62 7.74
C GLU A 246 -6.70 7.35 6.50
N LEU A 247 -5.71 6.47 6.62
CA LEU A 247 -4.83 6.08 5.52
C LEU A 247 -5.53 5.02 4.65
N PRO A 248 -5.70 5.25 3.34
CA PRO A 248 -6.42 4.31 2.47
C PRO A 248 -5.74 2.93 2.32
N PHE A 249 -4.42 2.89 2.48
CA PHE A 249 -3.61 1.66 2.40
C PHE A 249 -3.39 0.97 3.76
N TYR A 250 -4.05 1.44 4.84
CA TYR A 250 -3.98 0.77 6.13
C TYR A 250 -4.58 -0.64 6.07
N GLY A 251 -3.79 -1.63 6.50
CA GLY A 251 -4.22 -3.03 6.56
C GLY A 251 -4.23 -3.75 5.21
N CYS A 252 -3.61 -3.19 4.18
CA CYS A 252 -3.44 -3.83 2.88
C CYS A 252 -2.41 -4.97 2.91
N ALA A 253 -2.58 -5.94 2.02
CA ALA A 253 -1.48 -6.74 1.51
C ALA A 253 -0.69 -5.90 0.48
N PHE A 254 0.64 -6.02 0.47
CA PHE A 254 1.51 -5.24 -0.41
C PHE A 254 2.25 -6.14 -1.37
N PHE A 255 2.27 -5.74 -2.64
CA PHE A 255 2.88 -6.45 -3.75
C PHE A 255 3.90 -5.54 -4.46
N HIS A 256 4.91 -6.16 -5.04
CA HIS A 256 5.93 -5.46 -5.81
C HIS A 256 5.49 -5.34 -7.28
N GLY A 257 5.74 -4.19 -7.89
CA GLY A 257 5.52 -4.02 -9.32
C GLY A 257 6.24 -2.81 -9.87
N GLU A 258 6.08 -2.59 -11.17
CA GLU A 258 6.61 -1.42 -11.85
C GLU A 258 5.57 -0.77 -12.76
N VAL A 259 5.68 0.54 -12.97
CA VAL A 259 4.84 1.27 -13.93
C VAL A 259 5.71 2.09 -14.89
N ASP A 260 5.21 2.32 -16.10
CA ASP A 260 5.87 3.16 -17.08
C ASP A 260 5.96 4.62 -16.57
N LYS A 261 7.15 5.22 -16.67
CA LYS A 261 7.35 6.64 -16.34
C LYS A 261 6.61 7.51 -17.37
N PRO A 262 5.94 8.59 -16.95
CA PRO A 262 5.37 9.54 -17.88
C PRO A 262 6.48 10.14 -18.75
N THR A 263 6.22 10.33 -20.04
CA THR A 263 7.20 10.92 -20.97
C THR A 263 7.39 12.41 -20.65
N GLN A 264 8.27 12.75 -19.71
CA GLN A 264 8.65 14.13 -19.40
C GLN A 264 10.11 14.41 -19.82
N GLY A 265 10.32 15.54 -20.50
CA GLY A 265 11.64 16.07 -20.88
C GLY A 265 12.08 15.82 -22.33
N PHE A 266 13.00 16.65 -22.82
CA PHE A 266 13.52 16.67 -24.20
C PHE A 266 14.20 15.36 -24.65
N LEU A 267 14.61 14.50 -23.71
CA LEU A 267 15.36 13.27 -24.01
C LEU A 267 14.49 12.02 -24.13
N HIS A 268 13.16 12.10 -23.87
CA HIS A 268 12.25 10.94 -23.89
C HIS A 268 12.87 9.67 -23.30
N ARG A 269 13.55 9.78 -22.14
CA ARG A 269 14.11 8.62 -21.47
C ARG A 269 12.95 7.82 -20.89
N GLY A 270 12.41 6.94 -21.72
CA GLY A 270 11.47 5.90 -21.31
C GLY A 270 12.09 4.99 -20.25
N GLY A 271 11.24 4.26 -19.56
CA GLY A 271 11.65 3.31 -18.53
C GLY A 271 10.58 3.16 -17.48
N ARG A 272 10.78 2.17 -16.62
CA ARG A 272 9.87 1.87 -15.54
C ARG A 272 10.33 2.49 -14.23
N LYS A 273 9.40 2.66 -13.29
CA LYS A 273 9.69 2.98 -11.90
C LYS A 273 9.07 1.92 -10.99
N PRO A 274 9.76 1.54 -9.90
CA PRO A 274 9.22 0.61 -8.93
C PRO A 274 8.07 1.25 -8.17
N VAL A 275 7.01 0.49 -7.99
CA VAL A 275 5.84 0.84 -7.18
C VAL A 275 5.53 -0.30 -6.23
N THR A 276 4.76 0.04 -5.20
CA THR A 276 4.12 -0.96 -4.35
C THR A 276 2.62 -0.91 -4.61
N VAL A 277 2.00 -2.06 -4.84
CA VAL A 277 0.55 -2.20 -5.00
C VAL A 277 -0.03 -2.68 -3.68
N ALA A 278 -0.91 -1.89 -3.07
CA ALA A 278 -1.54 -2.19 -1.79
C ALA A 278 -3.02 -2.53 -2.01
N ILE A 279 -3.45 -3.73 -1.59
CA ILE A 279 -4.79 -4.26 -1.82
C ILE A 279 -5.43 -4.63 -0.48
N SER A 280 -6.66 -4.17 -0.22
CA SER A 280 -7.46 -4.52 0.96
C SER A 280 -8.92 -4.77 0.57
N LEU A 281 -9.81 -4.90 1.55
CA LEU A 281 -11.26 -4.96 1.32
C LEU A 281 -11.85 -3.68 0.72
N GLU A 282 -11.13 -2.55 0.77
CA GLU A 282 -11.65 -1.27 0.27
C GLU A 282 -11.33 -1.04 -1.20
N GLY A 283 -10.19 -1.53 -1.68
CA GLY A 283 -9.74 -1.28 -3.03
C GLY A 283 -8.24 -1.51 -3.25
N VAL A 284 -7.74 -0.88 -4.32
CA VAL A 284 -6.36 -0.99 -4.80
C VAL A 284 -5.68 0.38 -4.75
N HIS A 285 -4.46 0.41 -4.24
CA HIS A 285 -3.63 1.61 -4.20
C HIS A 285 -2.27 1.35 -4.83
N VAL A 286 -1.78 2.30 -5.62
CA VAL A 286 -0.44 2.25 -6.22
C VAL A 286 0.40 3.34 -5.58
N ILE A 287 1.52 2.95 -4.99
CA ILE A 287 2.39 3.81 -4.19
C ILE A 287 3.76 3.90 -4.86
N ASP A 288 4.30 5.11 -5.01
CA ASP A 288 5.67 5.29 -5.49
C ASP A 288 6.67 4.82 -4.42
N ASN A 289 7.44 3.76 -4.72
CA ASN A 289 8.32 3.17 -3.71
C ASN A 289 9.48 4.11 -3.34
N ARG A 290 9.90 5.00 -4.24
CA ARG A 290 11.02 5.90 -3.99
C ARG A 290 10.57 7.18 -3.30
N GLU A 291 9.53 7.80 -3.85
CA GLU A 291 9.05 9.11 -3.40
C GLU A 291 8.01 9.01 -2.29
N LYS A 292 7.65 7.77 -1.86
CA LYS A 292 6.76 7.46 -0.74
C LYS A 292 5.48 8.30 -0.75
N HIS A 293 4.77 8.31 -1.87
CA HIS A 293 3.45 8.93 -2.00
C HIS A 293 2.52 8.08 -2.85
N VAL A 294 1.21 8.24 -2.63
CA VAL A 294 0.17 7.54 -3.37
C VAL A 294 0.05 8.13 -4.79
N LEU A 295 0.17 7.28 -5.80
CA LEU A 295 -0.01 7.63 -7.21
C LEU A 295 -1.48 7.47 -7.63
N LEU A 296 -2.14 6.43 -7.14
CA LEU A 296 -3.52 6.08 -7.47
C LEU A 296 -4.15 5.34 -6.29
N GLY A 297 -5.38 5.69 -5.94
CA GLY A 297 -6.26 4.90 -5.09
C GLY A 297 -7.60 4.73 -5.78
N LEU A 298 -8.08 3.49 -5.85
CA LEU A 298 -9.34 3.11 -6.49
C LEU A 298 -10.09 2.15 -5.60
N ARG A 299 -11.35 2.46 -5.27
CA ARG A 299 -12.26 1.48 -4.68
C ARG A 299 -12.72 0.49 -5.74
N PHE A 300 -13.20 -0.68 -5.33
CA PHE A 300 -13.63 -1.71 -6.29
C PHE A 300 -14.78 -1.27 -7.21
N GLN A 301 -15.61 -0.29 -6.79
CA GLN A 301 -16.65 0.26 -7.66
C GLN A 301 -16.12 1.24 -8.72
N GLU A 302 -14.85 1.62 -8.62
CA GLU A 302 -14.19 2.65 -9.44
C GLU A 302 -13.21 2.04 -10.45
N LEU A 303 -13.07 0.72 -10.46
CA LEU A 303 -12.10 0.01 -11.30
C LEU A 303 -12.71 -1.20 -11.99
N SER A 304 -12.16 -1.53 -13.15
CA SER A 304 -12.18 -2.88 -13.72
C SER A 304 -10.73 -3.35 -13.82
N TRP A 305 -10.49 -4.66 -13.68
CA TRP A 305 -9.13 -5.20 -13.76
C TRP A 305 -9.09 -6.45 -14.62
N ASP A 306 -7.90 -6.70 -15.14
CA ASP A 306 -7.54 -7.96 -15.77
C ASP A 306 -6.06 -8.24 -15.52
N HIS A 307 -5.58 -9.44 -15.81
CA HIS A 307 -4.17 -9.77 -15.72
C HIS A 307 -3.70 -10.63 -16.89
N THR A 308 -2.46 -10.41 -17.30
CA THR A 308 -1.79 -11.23 -18.31
C THR A 308 -0.96 -12.30 -17.61
N SER A 309 -1.16 -13.56 -18.02
CA SER A 309 -0.41 -14.70 -17.47
C SER A 309 1.05 -14.69 -17.96
N PRO A 310 2.02 -15.10 -17.11
CA PRO A 310 3.43 -15.29 -17.52
C PRO A 310 3.63 -16.25 -18.69
N GLU A 311 2.67 -17.14 -18.95
CA GLU A 311 2.75 -18.10 -20.06
C GLU A 311 2.51 -17.44 -21.43
N GLU A 312 1.84 -16.29 -21.46
CA GLU A 312 1.44 -15.59 -22.69
C GLU A 312 2.41 -14.47 -23.03
N GLU A 313 2.62 -13.54 -22.09
CA GLU A 313 3.49 -12.38 -22.22
C GLU A 313 4.11 -12.02 -20.86
N GLU A 314 4.77 -10.86 -20.79
CA GLU A 314 5.22 -10.30 -19.53
C GLU A 314 4.03 -10.12 -18.55
N PRO A 315 4.12 -10.63 -17.31
CA PRO A 315 3.05 -10.53 -16.32
C PRO A 315 2.67 -9.08 -16.01
N VAL A 316 1.40 -8.76 -16.22
CA VAL A 316 0.86 -7.41 -16.01
C VAL A 316 -0.47 -7.50 -15.29
N LEU A 317 -0.68 -6.65 -14.29
CA LEU A 317 -1.99 -6.29 -13.78
C LEU A 317 -2.46 -5.02 -14.51
N TRP A 318 -3.63 -5.12 -15.13
CA TRP A 318 -4.30 -4.03 -15.83
C TRP A 318 -5.36 -3.43 -14.91
N LEU A 319 -5.34 -2.11 -14.75
CA LEU A 319 -6.38 -1.37 -14.03
C LEU A 319 -7.02 -0.36 -14.97
N GLU A 320 -8.30 -0.54 -15.25
CA GLU A 320 -9.15 0.41 -15.98
C GLU A 320 -9.98 1.23 -15.01
N PHE A 321 -10.01 2.55 -15.20
CA PHE A 321 -10.80 3.48 -14.39
C PHE A 321 -11.16 4.74 -15.17
N ASP A 322 -12.21 5.44 -14.73
CA ASP A 322 -12.63 6.68 -15.36
C ASP A 322 -11.60 7.80 -15.13
N GLY A 323 -11.34 8.60 -16.16
CA GLY A 323 -10.49 9.77 -16.10
C GLY A 323 -10.95 10.91 -16.99
N ASP A 324 -10.12 11.94 -17.04
CA ASP A 324 -10.33 13.12 -17.88
C ASP A 324 -9.06 13.40 -18.70
N SER A 325 -9.24 13.77 -19.96
CA SER A 325 -8.20 14.30 -20.82
C SER A 325 -8.68 15.61 -21.45
N GLU A 326 -8.11 16.72 -21.02
CA GLU A 326 -8.45 18.08 -21.52
C GLU A 326 -9.95 18.42 -21.40
N GLY A 327 -10.61 18.02 -20.30
CA GLY A 327 -12.05 18.25 -20.08
C GLY A 327 -12.97 17.26 -20.78
N THR A 328 -12.40 16.25 -21.46
CA THR A 328 -13.16 15.14 -22.07
C THR A 328 -13.07 13.91 -21.17
N PRO A 329 -14.21 13.32 -20.75
CA PRO A 329 -14.22 12.04 -20.06
C PRO A 329 -13.60 10.94 -20.94
N VAL A 330 -12.67 10.18 -20.36
CA VAL A 330 -11.98 9.06 -21.03
C VAL A 330 -11.84 7.89 -20.06
N ASN A 331 -11.74 6.67 -20.58
CA ASN A 331 -11.26 5.53 -19.80
C ASN A 331 -9.73 5.57 -19.78
N LYS A 332 -9.15 5.36 -18.60
CA LYS A 332 -7.71 5.28 -18.38
C LYS A 332 -7.35 3.85 -18.05
N LEU A 333 -6.35 3.33 -18.75
CA LEU A 333 -5.80 2.01 -18.52
C LEU A 333 -4.36 2.14 -18.01
N LEU A 334 -4.11 1.65 -16.80
CA LEU A 334 -2.79 1.57 -16.18
C LEU A 334 -2.22 0.16 -16.31
N ARG A 335 -0.95 0.08 -16.69
CA ARG A 335 -0.15 -1.15 -16.71
C ARG A 335 0.74 -1.22 -15.48
N ILE A 336 0.61 -2.30 -14.73
CA ILE A 336 1.51 -2.62 -13.62
C ILE A 336 2.23 -3.93 -13.95
N TYR A 337 3.52 -3.84 -14.28
CA TYR A 337 4.35 -5.01 -14.57
C TYR A 337 4.72 -5.69 -13.26
N SER A 338 4.38 -6.97 -13.11
CA SER A 338 4.68 -7.75 -11.90
C SER A 338 4.40 -9.23 -12.10
N LYS A 339 5.36 -10.09 -11.75
CA LYS A 339 5.12 -11.54 -11.62
C LYS A 339 4.08 -11.92 -10.57
N GLN A 340 3.67 -10.98 -9.71
CA GLN A 340 2.64 -11.16 -8.68
C GLN A 340 1.23 -10.85 -9.21
N ALA A 341 1.05 -10.55 -10.51
CA ALA A 341 -0.23 -10.14 -11.10
C ALA A 341 -1.37 -11.15 -10.85
N GLU A 342 -1.10 -12.46 -10.94
CA GLU A 342 -2.08 -13.50 -10.63
C GLU A 342 -2.51 -13.44 -9.15
N LEU A 343 -1.55 -13.30 -8.22
CA LEU A 343 -1.86 -13.17 -6.78
C LEU A 343 -2.70 -11.93 -6.49
N MET A 344 -2.37 -10.81 -7.14
CA MET A 344 -3.11 -9.56 -7.02
C MET A 344 -4.54 -9.72 -7.56
N SER A 345 -4.70 -10.31 -8.74
CA SER A 345 -6.02 -10.54 -9.36
C SER A 345 -6.93 -11.41 -8.50
N VAL A 346 -6.42 -12.55 -8.01
CA VAL A 346 -7.16 -13.46 -7.13
C VAL A 346 -7.54 -12.78 -5.80
N LEU A 347 -6.67 -11.92 -5.26
CA LEU A 347 -6.99 -11.18 -4.04
C LEU A 347 -8.09 -10.13 -4.28
N ILE A 348 -8.04 -9.40 -5.41
CA ILE A 348 -9.08 -8.43 -5.78
C ILE A 348 -10.44 -9.13 -5.91
N GLU A 349 -10.48 -10.24 -6.66
CA GLU A 349 -11.69 -11.05 -6.85
C GLU A 349 -12.27 -11.48 -5.50
N TYR A 350 -11.46 -12.08 -4.63
CA TYR A 350 -11.89 -12.54 -3.33
C TYR A 350 -12.37 -11.40 -2.41
N CYS A 351 -11.71 -10.23 -2.43
CA CYS A 351 -12.16 -9.06 -1.67
C CYS A 351 -13.55 -8.58 -2.11
N ILE A 352 -13.85 -8.64 -3.40
CA ILE A 352 -15.14 -8.25 -3.96
C ILE A 352 -16.22 -9.26 -3.57
N GLU A 353 -15.95 -10.57 -3.72
CA GLU A 353 -16.87 -11.63 -3.31
C GLU A 353 -17.23 -11.54 -1.83
N LEU A 354 -16.22 -11.34 -0.97
CA LEU A 354 -16.41 -11.22 0.47
C LEU A 354 -17.23 -9.98 0.86
N SER A 355 -17.07 -8.88 0.12
CA SER A 355 -17.85 -7.65 0.34
C SER A 355 -19.32 -7.84 -0.04
N GLN A 356 -19.60 -8.55 -1.14
CA GLN A 356 -20.97 -8.86 -1.58
C GLN A 356 -21.68 -9.83 -0.63
N ALA A 357 -20.97 -10.82 -0.08
CA ALA A 357 -21.52 -11.76 0.89
C ALA A 357 -21.83 -11.12 2.26
N ALA A 358 -21.21 -9.99 2.57
CA ALA A 358 -21.38 -9.29 3.85
C ALA A 358 -22.55 -8.28 3.85
N GLU A 359 -23.11 -7.91 2.70
CA GLU A 359 -24.33 -7.09 2.64
C GLU A 359 -25.56 -7.95 2.93
N PRO A 360 -26.40 -7.60 3.94
CA PRO A 360 -27.65 -8.31 4.14
C PRO A 360 -28.57 -8.04 2.96
N ALA A 361 -29.02 -9.11 2.28
CA ALA A 361 -30.11 -9.03 1.32
C ALA A 361 -31.33 -8.42 2.02
N LEU A 362 -31.67 -7.16 1.68
CA LEU A 362 -32.92 -6.56 2.13
C LEU A 362 -34.08 -7.47 1.68
N PRO A 363 -35.07 -7.74 2.55
CA PRO A 363 -36.26 -8.48 2.14
C PRO A 363 -36.94 -7.69 1.01
N GLN A 364 -37.04 -8.28 -0.17
CA GLN A 364 -37.97 -7.79 -1.18
C GLN A 364 -39.36 -7.87 -0.58
N GLU A 365 -39.94 -6.71 -0.24
CA GLU A 365 -41.35 -6.62 0.11
C GLU A 365 -42.17 -7.16 -1.06
N SER A 366 -42.72 -8.35 -0.84
CA SER A 366 -43.74 -8.96 -1.66
C SER A 366 -45.00 -8.08 -1.62
N ALA A 367 -45.11 -7.15 -2.56
CA ALA A 367 -46.35 -6.46 -2.87
C ALA A 367 -46.98 -7.12 -4.11
N SER A 368 -47.97 -7.96 -3.84
CA SER A 368 -48.93 -8.50 -4.81
C SER A 368 -49.78 -7.37 -5.44
N GLY A 369 -49.72 -7.20 -6.75
CA GLY A 369 -50.58 -6.33 -7.57
C GLY A 369 -50.41 -6.63 -9.08
N PRO A 370 -51.43 -6.46 -9.93
CA PRO A 370 -51.69 -7.34 -11.08
C PRO A 370 -50.78 -7.11 -12.30
N GLN A 371 -50.58 -8.20 -13.05
CA GLN A 371 -49.80 -8.30 -14.28
C GLN A 371 -50.23 -7.29 -15.35
N GLU A 372 -49.28 -6.49 -15.83
CA GLU A 372 -49.31 -5.84 -17.13
C GLU A 372 -48.19 -6.41 -18.02
N ALA A 373 -48.48 -6.53 -19.31
CA ALA A 373 -47.71 -7.28 -20.32
C ALA A 373 -46.28 -6.75 -20.56
N PRO A 374 -45.36 -7.57 -21.11
CA PRO A 374 -43.94 -7.24 -21.15
C PRO A 374 -43.62 -6.22 -22.25
N SER A 375 -43.14 -5.04 -21.85
CA SER A 375 -42.49 -4.08 -22.74
C SER A 375 -41.01 -4.45 -22.96
N PRO A 376 -40.49 -4.45 -24.20
CA PRO A 376 -39.09 -4.73 -24.46
C PRO A 376 -38.22 -3.51 -24.16
N SER A 377 -36.94 -3.77 -23.85
CA SER A 377 -35.85 -2.81 -23.59
C SER A 377 -35.78 -2.17 -22.20
N SER A 378 -35.20 -2.91 -21.24
CA SER A 378 -34.42 -2.27 -20.17
C SER A 378 -33.05 -1.89 -20.75
N ALA A 379 -32.79 -0.59 -20.86
CA ALA A 379 -31.45 -0.06 -21.14
C ALA A 379 -30.43 -0.58 -20.11
N PRO A 380 -29.14 -0.72 -20.48
CA PRO A 380 -28.12 -1.19 -19.55
C PRO A 380 -28.07 -0.26 -18.33
N THR A 381 -28.14 -0.86 -17.15
CA THR A 381 -28.05 -0.22 -15.84
C THR A 381 -26.85 0.72 -15.84
N GLN A 382 -27.08 2.03 -15.87
CA GLN A 382 -26.01 3.02 -15.84
C GLN A 382 -25.18 2.81 -14.58
N ARG A 383 -23.88 2.57 -14.76
CA ARG A 383 -22.90 2.53 -13.67
C ARG A 383 -23.06 3.81 -12.82
N PRO A 384 -23.03 3.71 -11.48
CA PRO A 384 -23.15 4.89 -10.63
C PRO A 384 -22.05 5.91 -10.98
N LYS A 385 -22.42 7.16 -11.25
CA LYS A 385 -21.44 8.23 -11.51
C LYS A 385 -20.56 8.45 -10.28
N LEU A 386 -19.25 8.37 -10.47
CA LEU A 386 -18.22 8.60 -9.45
C LEU A 386 -18.45 9.91 -8.69
N ARG A 387 -18.77 9.81 -7.40
CA ARG A 387 -18.70 10.95 -6.48
C ARG A 387 -17.27 11.05 -5.95
N ARG A 388 -16.54 12.07 -6.41
CA ARG A 388 -15.22 12.46 -5.90
C ARG A 388 -15.30 12.71 -4.40
N GLN A 389 -14.51 11.98 -3.61
CA GLN A 389 -14.12 12.44 -2.28
C GLN A 389 -12.93 13.40 -2.43
N GLY A 390 -13.00 14.53 -1.73
CA GLY A 390 -11.87 15.44 -1.57
C GLY A 390 -11.38 15.37 -0.15
N SER A 391 -10.23 14.73 0.09
CA SER A 391 -9.21 15.18 1.07
C SER A 391 -7.97 14.27 1.08
N VAL A 392 -6.82 14.92 1.23
CA VAL A 392 -5.40 14.54 1.50
C VAL A 392 -4.70 13.42 0.72
N VAL A 393 -5.41 12.42 0.17
CA VAL A 393 -4.82 11.39 -0.72
C VAL A 393 -5.24 11.65 -2.18
N CYS A 394 -4.79 12.79 -2.72
CA CYS A 394 -5.05 13.12 -4.11
C CYS A 394 -4.23 12.18 -4.99
N SER A 395 -4.88 11.16 -5.59
CA SER A 395 -4.30 10.35 -6.66
C SER A 395 -3.54 11.25 -7.62
N ARG A 396 -2.21 11.10 -7.68
CA ARG A 396 -1.34 11.88 -8.56
C ARG A 396 -1.32 11.25 -9.94
N ILE A 397 -2.50 11.14 -10.55
CA ILE A 397 -2.71 10.47 -11.84
C ILE A 397 -1.83 11.10 -12.94
N GLN A 398 -1.54 12.40 -12.84
CA GLN A 398 -0.62 13.10 -13.73
C GLN A 398 0.84 12.59 -13.69
N HIS A 399 1.21 11.80 -12.67
CA HIS A 399 2.51 11.13 -12.55
C HIS A 399 2.50 9.69 -13.09
N LEU A 400 1.39 9.26 -13.70
CA LEU A 400 1.23 7.93 -14.30
C LEU A 400 1.23 8.03 -15.82
N SER A 401 1.87 7.05 -16.46
CA SER A 401 1.67 6.78 -17.88
C SER A 401 0.43 5.89 -18.02
N THR A 402 -0.63 6.41 -18.63
CA THR A 402 -1.90 5.69 -18.85
C THR A 402 -2.23 5.66 -20.34
N ILE A 403 -2.99 4.65 -20.75
CA ILE A 403 -3.58 4.60 -22.10
C ILE A 403 -4.99 5.16 -21.98
N ASP A 404 -5.22 6.30 -22.63
CA ASP A 404 -6.53 6.95 -22.66
C ASP A 404 -7.32 6.50 -23.90
N TYR A 405 -8.59 6.12 -23.72
CA TYR A 405 -9.49 5.80 -24.82
C TYR A 405 -10.94 6.19 -24.52
N VAL A 406 -11.75 6.27 -25.59
CA VAL A 406 -13.21 6.45 -25.52
C VAL A 406 -13.86 5.26 -26.19
N GLU A 407 -14.89 4.72 -25.54
CA GLU A 407 -15.77 3.70 -26.10
C GLU A 407 -16.98 4.39 -26.74
N ASP A 408 -16.87 4.70 -28.05
CA ASP A 408 -18.04 5.08 -28.84
C ASP A 408 -18.65 3.75 -29.31
N GLY A 409 -19.94 3.48 -29.13
CA GLY A 409 -20.60 2.17 -29.37
C GLY A 409 -20.41 1.45 -30.73
N SER A 410 -19.49 1.89 -31.58
CA SER A 410 -18.92 1.22 -32.75
C SER A 410 -17.46 0.73 -32.60
N GLY A 411 -16.77 1.00 -31.48
CA GLY A 411 -15.42 0.49 -31.15
C GLY A 411 -14.58 1.35 -30.19
N ILE A 412 -13.43 0.83 -29.75
CA ILE A 412 -12.49 1.52 -28.84
C ILE A 412 -11.59 2.47 -29.65
N LYS A 413 -11.59 3.77 -29.31
CA LYS A 413 -10.70 4.77 -29.93
C LYS A 413 -9.69 5.31 -28.93
N ARG A 414 -8.41 5.05 -29.18
CA ARG A 414 -7.31 5.62 -28.37
C ARG A 414 -7.25 7.14 -28.55
N VAL A 415 -7.29 7.87 -27.44
CA VAL A 415 -7.06 9.32 -27.42
C VAL A 415 -5.55 9.55 -27.44
N LYS A 416 -5.07 10.14 -28.54
CA LYS A 416 -3.68 10.61 -28.58
C LYS A 416 -3.59 11.92 -27.80
N PRO A 417 -2.65 12.08 -26.85
CA PRO A 417 -2.43 13.37 -26.23
C PRO A 417 -2.10 14.38 -27.33
N LYS A 418 -2.83 15.50 -27.38
CA LYS A 418 -2.45 16.60 -28.29
C LYS A 418 -1.06 17.04 -27.86
N ARG A 419 -0.09 16.95 -28.78
CA ARG A 419 1.21 17.59 -28.56
C ARG A 419 0.91 19.04 -28.21
N THR A 420 1.23 19.45 -26.98
CA THR A 420 1.40 20.87 -26.68
C THR A 420 2.32 21.40 -27.75
N THR A 421 1.84 22.35 -28.54
CA THR A 421 2.60 22.98 -29.61
C THR A 421 3.87 23.54 -28.98
N SER A 422 4.98 22.82 -29.16
CA SER A 422 6.32 23.31 -28.88
C SER A 422 6.44 24.67 -29.58
N PHE A 423 6.73 25.69 -28.79
CA PHE A 423 6.82 27.09 -29.21
C PHE A 423 8.05 27.40 -30.08
N PHE A 424 8.72 26.38 -30.63
CA PHE A 424 9.83 26.52 -31.55
C PHE A 424 9.74 25.48 -32.66
N SER A 425 9.13 25.86 -33.79
CA SER A 425 9.61 25.55 -35.13
C SER A 425 8.87 26.40 -36.15
N ARG A 426 9.64 27.29 -36.79
CA ARG A 426 9.30 28.24 -37.85
C ARG A 426 8.37 27.68 -38.92
N GLN A 427 7.38 28.50 -39.31
CA GLN A 427 7.11 28.72 -40.72
C GLN A 427 7.09 30.23 -41.00
N LEU A 428 8.14 30.69 -41.68
CA LEU A 428 8.08 31.83 -42.58
C LEU A 428 6.87 31.64 -43.49
N SER A 429 5.92 32.56 -43.45
CA SER A 429 4.88 32.68 -44.47
C SER A 429 4.96 34.04 -45.14
N SER A 430 4.89 33.97 -46.47
CA SER A 430 4.54 35.00 -47.45
C SER A 430 5.43 36.23 -47.59
N SER A 431 6.36 36.17 -48.53
CA SER A 431 6.71 37.31 -49.38
C SER A 431 6.05 37.11 -50.74
N HIS A 432 4.98 37.86 -51.02
CA HIS A 432 4.61 38.20 -52.40
C HIS A 432 5.58 39.27 -52.89
N GLY A 433 6.29 39.00 -53.99
CA GLY A 433 7.16 39.96 -54.65
C GLY A 433 7.73 39.35 -55.94
N SER A 434 7.20 39.79 -57.07
CA SER A 434 7.61 39.51 -58.44
C SER A 434 9.12 39.54 -58.67
N TYR A 435 9.69 38.58 -59.43
CA TYR A 435 10.68 38.81 -60.49
C TYR A 435 10.90 37.53 -61.32
N THR A 436 11.25 37.71 -62.59
CA THR A 436 11.11 36.79 -63.72
C THR A 436 12.45 36.13 -64.14
N VAL A 437 12.35 35.05 -64.94
CA VAL A 437 13.35 34.41 -65.86
C VAL A 437 14.51 33.65 -65.13
N VAL A 438 14.98 32.45 -65.49
CA VAL A 438 15.28 31.82 -66.80
C VAL A 438 15.29 30.29 -66.67
N GLN A 439 14.72 29.57 -67.66
CA GLN A 439 14.84 28.12 -67.85
C GLN A 439 16.25 27.72 -68.33
N PRO A 440 16.73 26.51 -68.00
CA PRO A 440 17.49 25.74 -68.94
C PRO A 440 16.81 24.39 -69.26
N ASN A 441 16.80 24.11 -70.55
CA ASN A 441 16.25 22.93 -71.22
C ASN A 441 16.64 21.59 -70.60
N ASP A 442 15.66 20.69 -70.53
CA ASP A 442 15.87 19.26 -70.67
C ASP A 442 16.48 18.96 -72.04
N ASN A 443 17.50 18.11 -72.06
CA ASN A 443 17.71 17.13 -73.11
C ASN A 443 18.62 16.02 -72.55
N SER A 444 18.01 14.87 -72.28
CA SER A 444 18.62 13.55 -72.52
C SER A 444 18.84 13.38 -74.05
N PRO A 445 19.55 12.37 -74.60
CA PRO A 445 19.80 11.04 -74.03
C PRO A 445 21.15 10.34 -74.40
N GLU A 446 21.26 9.09 -73.91
CA GLU A 446 21.84 7.90 -74.57
C GLU A 446 23.35 7.68 -74.86
N GLN A 447 23.74 6.43 -74.53
CA GLN A 447 24.69 5.50 -75.17
C GLN A 447 26.22 5.72 -75.07
N GLY A 448 26.91 4.64 -74.68
CA GLY A 448 28.37 4.49 -74.73
C GLY A 448 28.91 3.63 -73.60
#